data_AF-A0A927L8P1-F1
#
_entry.id   AF-A0A927L8P1-F1
#
_cell.length_a   1.000
_cell.length_b   1.000
_cell.length_c   1.000
_cell.angle_alpha   90.00
_cell.angle_beta   90.00
_cell.angle_gamma   90.00
#
_symmetry.space_group_name_H-M   'P 1'
#
loop_
_entity.id
_entity.type
_entity.pdbx_description
1 polymer ?
#
loop_
_entity_poly.entity_id
_entity_poly.type
_entity_poly.pdbx_seq_one_letter_code
_entity_poly.pdbx_strand_id
1 'polypeptide(L)' 'MKPPSTPRVADHGLDSLASVQFTIDLEDTFGIVFEDEDIAFERFATIKSVVDLLLEKLFPSS' A
#
# COMPACT_ATOMS: atom_id res chain seq x y z
N MET A 1 -14.95 22.90 -9.60
CA MET A 1 -15.01 21.42 -9.63
C MET A 1 -14.08 20.90 -8.55
N LYS A 2 -14.57 20.05 -7.62
CA LYS A 2 -13.68 19.30 -6.73
C LYS A 2 -12.99 18.25 -7.61
N PRO A 3 -11.66 18.07 -7.56
CA PRO A 3 -11.01 16.97 -8.26
C PRO A 3 -11.69 15.65 -7.84
N PRO A 4 -11.80 14.65 -8.73
CA PRO A 4 -12.29 13.34 -8.34
C PRO A 4 -11.44 12.87 -7.15
N SER A 5 -12.09 12.62 -6.01
CA SER A 5 -11.40 12.05 -4.86
C SER A 5 -10.87 10.69 -5.27
N THR A 6 -9.55 10.50 -5.22
CA THR A 6 -8.93 9.20 -5.50
C THR A 6 -9.60 8.14 -4.63
N PRO A 7 -10.11 7.03 -5.20
CA PRO A 7 -10.76 5.99 -4.42
C PRO A 7 -9.83 5.45 -3.34
N ARG A 8 -10.31 5.42 -2.09
CA ARG A 8 -9.52 4.88 -0.97
C ARG A 8 -9.78 3.38 -0.88
N VAL A 9 -8.73 2.61 -0.59
CA VAL A 9 -8.87 1.16 -0.41
C VAL A 9 -9.76 0.80 0.78
N ALA A 10 -9.79 1.66 1.80
CA ALA A 10 -10.68 1.53 2.95
C ALA A 10 -12.17 1.55 2.58
N ASP A 11 -12.54 2.33 1.55
CA ASP A 11 -13.93 2.39 1.06
C ASP A 11 -14.35 1.07 0.36
N HIS A 12 -13.40 0.19 0.08
CA HIS A 12 -13.57 -1.11 -0.54
C HIS A 12 -13.32 -2.30 0.41
N GLY A 13 -13.24 -2.04 1.72
CA GLY A 13 -13.10 -3.09 2.74
C GLY A 13 -11.66 -3.38 3.17
N LEU A 14 -10.68 -2.61 2.70
CA LEU A 14 -9.33 -2.64 3.26
C LEU A 14 -9.26 -1.80 4.54
N ASP A 15 -9.92 -2.28 5.60
CA ASP A 15 -9.85 -1.70 6.94
C ASP A 15 -8.49 -2.00 7.61
N SER A 16 -8.31 -1.62 8.88
CA SER A 16 -7.02 -1.79 9.57
C SER A 16 -6.54 -3.24 9.63
N LEU A 17 -7.44 -4.21 9.81
CA LEU A 17 -7.06 -5.62 9.88
C LEU A 17 -6.77 -6.18 8.49
N ALA A 18 -7.63 -5.85 7.52
CA ALA A 18 -7.43 -6.23 6.14
C ALA A 18 -6.15 -5.61 5.55
N SER A 19 -5.76 -4.41 6.00
CA SER A 19 -4.50 -3.77 5.62
C SER A 19 -3.30 -4.55 6.13
N VAL A 20 -3.31 -5.01 7.39
CA VAL A 20 -2.23 -5.85 7.94
C VAL A 20 -2.11 -7.16 7.16
N GLN A 21 -3.22 -7.85 6.90
CA GLN A 21 -3.20 -9.09 6.12
C GLN A 21 -2.68 -8.85 4.71
N PHE A 22 -3.14 -7.78 4.06
CA PHE A 22 -2.70 -7.43 2.72
C PHE A 22 -1.22 -7.08 2.65
N THR A 23 -0.67 -6.39 3.67
CA THR A 23 0.77 -6.16 3.78
C THR A 23 1.54 -7.47 3.86
N ILE A 24 1.13 -8.41 4.73
CA ILE A 24 1.75 -9.73 4.85
C ILE A 24 1.69 -10.48 3.51
N ASP A 25 0.54 -10.49 2.84
CA ASP A 25 0.37 -11.17 1.56
C ASP A 25 1.31 -10.59 0.49
N LEU A 26 1.53 -9.27 0.48
CA LEU A 26 2.48 -8.62 -0.43
C LEU A 26 3.93 -9.00 -0.11
N GLU A 27 4.32 -9.00 1.16
CA GLU A 27 5.66 -9.40 1.61
C GLU A 27 5.97 -10.85 1.21
N ASP A 28 5.05 -11.77 1.51
CA ASP A 28 5.18 -13.19 1.17
C ASP A 28 5.20 -13.44 -0.34
N THR A 29 4.34 -12.74 -1.10
CA THR A 29 4.21 -12.93 -2.55
C THR A 29 5.42 -12.39 -3.31
N PHE A 30 5.94 -11.24 -2.90
CA PHE A 30 7.01 -10.53 -3.62
C PHE A 30 8.39 -10.72 -3.00
N GLY A 31 8.49 -11.35 -1.83
CA GLY A 31 9.76 -11.56 -1.13
C GLY A 31 10.39 -10.26 -0.65
N ILE A 32 9.55 -9.31 -0.22
CA ILE A 32 9.96 -7.98 0.26
C ILE A 32 9.58 -7.81 1.73
N VAL A 33 10.08 -6.73 2.33
CA VAL A 33 9.68 -6.30 3.68
C VAL A 33 9.34 -4.81 3.65
N PHE A 34 8.16 -4.46 4.14
CA PHE A 34 7.77 -3.08 4.41
C PHE A 34 8.17 -2.73 5.83
N GLU A 35 8.85 -1.60 6.01
CA GLU A 35 9.15 -1.10 7.35
C GLU A 35 7.92 -0.39 7.92
N ASP A 36 7.82 -0.26 9.24
CA ASP A 36 6.69 0.44 9.88
C ASP A 36 6.50 1.86 9.33
N GLU A 37 7.59 2.52 8.91
CA GLU A 37 7.60 3.84 8.26
C GLU A 37 7.01 3.82 6.85
N ASP A 38 7.12 2.70 6.13
CA ASP A 38 6.55 2.50 4.80
C ASP A 38 5.04 2.27 4.84
N ILE A 39 4.54 1.65 5.91
CA ILE A 39 3.12 1.29 6.10
C ILE A 39 2.31 2.47 6.66
N ALA A 40 2.91 3.67 6.76
CA ALA A 40 2.20 4.87 7.16
C ALA A 40 0.88 5.01 6.38
N PHE A 41 -0.22 5.25 7.11
CA PHE A 41 -1.61 5.18 6.63
C PHE A 41 -1.89 5.98 5.34
N GLU A 42 -1.07 6.99 5.06
CA GLU A 42 -1.14 7.83 3.86
C GLU A 42 -0.56 7.14 2.62
N ARG A 43 0.50 6.31 2.76
CA ARG A 43 1.13 5.56 1.66
C ARG A 43 0.33 4.31 1.28
N PHE A 44 -0.48 3.79 2.20
CA PHE A 44 -1.43 2.69 1.94
C PHE A 44 -2.87 3.17 1.64
N ALA A 45 -3.10 4.47 1.46
CA ALA A 45 -4.46 5.00 1.34
C ALA A 45 -5.18 4.62 0.04
N THR A 46 -4.45 4.34 -1.04
CA THR A 46 -4.99 4.08 -2.39
C THR A 46 -4.24 2.94 -3.08
N ILE A 47 -4.84 2.27 -4.05
CA ILE A 47 -4.13 1.24 -4.83
C ILE A 47 -2.90 1.81 -5.54
N LYS A 48 -2.98 3.06 -6.03
CA LYS A 48 -1.83 3.70 -6.68
C LYS A 48 -0.65 3.78 -5.72
N SER A 49 -0.87 4.29 -4.50
CA SER A 49 0.20 4.49 -3.54
C SER A 49 0.79 3.17 -3.04
N VAL A 50 -0.04 2.12 -2.90
CA VAL A 50 0.43 0.75 -2.62
C VAL A 50 1.34 0.24 -3.74
N VAL A 51 0.92 0.40 -5.00
CA VAL A 51 1.72 -0.06 -6.15
C VAL A 51 3.02 0.74 -6.27
N ASP A 52 2.98 2.06 -6.06
CA ASP A 52 4.19 2.89 -6.07
C ASP A 52 5.20 2.38 -5.01
N LEU A 53 4.73 2.11 -3.79
CA LEU A 53 5.56 1.58 -2.69
C LEU A 53 6.12 0.18 -2.99
N LEU A 54 5.30 -0.70 -3.56
CA LEU A 54 5.73 -2.04 -3.98
C LEU A 54 6.84 -1.96 -5.03
N LEU A 55 6.73 -1.04 -6.00
CA LEU A 55 7.74 -0.84 -7.03
C LEU A 55 9.05 -0.27 -6.44
N GLU A 56 8.98 0.64 -5.47
CA GLU A 56 10.16 1.14 -4.76
C GLU A 56 10.93 0.00 -4.07
N LYS A 57 10.22 -0.97 -3.48
CA LYS A 57 10.82 -2.15 -2.82
C LYS A 57 11.38 -3.18 -3.79
N LEU A 58 10.70 -3.41 -4.91
CA LEU A 58 11.13 -4.37 -5.93
C LEU A 58 12.30 -3.87 -6.79
N PHE A 59 12.34 -2.56 -7.02
CA PHE A 59 13.33 -1.92 -7.88
C PHE A 59 13.97 -0.71 -7.15
N PRO A 60 14.66 -0.93 -6.02
CA PRO A 60 15.39 0.12 -5.36
C PRO A 60 16.42 0.66 -6.35
N SER A 61 16.34 1.96 -6.65
CA SER A 61 17.27 2.60 -7.58
C SER A 61 18.69 2.39 -7.06
N SER A 62 19.52 1.68 -7.84
CA SER A 62 20.95 1.46 -7.55
C SER A 62 21.78 2.72 -7.68
#